data_AF-A0A517VD62-F1
#
_entry.id   AF-A0A517VD62-F1
#
_cell.length_a   1.000
_cell.length_b   1.000
_cell.length_c   1.000
_cell.angle_alpha   90.00
_cell.angle_beta   90.00
_cell.angle_gamma   90.00
#
_symmetry.space_group_name_H-M   'P 1'
#
loop_
_entity.id
_entity.type
_entity.pdbx_description
1 polymer ?
#
loop_
_entity_poly.entity_id
_entity_poly.type
_entity_poly.pdbx_seq_one_letter_code
_entity_poly.pdbx_strand_id
1 'polypeptide(L)' 'MSEENNQEEYEEITSEEVDRVVARLEALIESTDSENIRSYLEEAMNEIYYLVYEEGEEELDSEVEACGEDNEDLSEAA' A
#
# COMPACT_ATOMS: atom_id res chain seq x y z
N MET A 1 23.72 21.68 19.96
CA MET A 1 24.15 20.49 19.20
C MET A 1 23.11 20.33 18.13
N SER A 2 23.41 20.83 16.94
CA SER A 2 22.52 20.66 15.80
C SER A 2 22.79 19.25 15.29
N GLU A 3 21.87 18.33 15.58
CA GLU A 3 21.75 17.09 14.82
C GLU A 3 21.26 17.52 13.44
N GLU A 4 22.16 18.07 12.62
CA GLU A 4 21.93 18.32 11.20
C GLU A 4 21.74 16.97 10.54
N ASN A 5 20.48 16.53 10.53
CA ASN A 5 19.80 15.97 9.38
C ASN A 5 20.69 15.23 8.38
N ASN A 6 21.32 14.15 8.83
CA ASN A 6 21.87 13.13 7.95
C ASN A 6 20.73 12.22 7.45
N GLN A 7 19.59 12.83 7.10
CA GLN A 7 18.65 12.29 6.15
C GLN A 7 19.44 12.22 4.84
N GLU A 8 20.14 11.11 4.63
CA GLU A 8 20.36 10.65 3.27
C GLU A 8 18.95 10.55 2.69
N GLU A 9 18.53 11.58 1.95
CA GLU A 9 17.30 11.57 1.17
C GLU A 9 17.42 10.33 0.27
N TYR A 10 16.75 9.25 0.66
CA TYR A 10 16.67 8.06 -0.15
C TYR A 10 16.03 8.45 -1.47
N GLU A 11 16.50 7.85 -2.57
CA GLU A 11 15.90 8.09 -3.88
C GLU A 11 14.45 7.63 -3.87
N GLU A 12 13.53 8.53 -4.25
CA GLU A 12 12.12 8.19 -4.43
C GLU A 12 11.97 7.15 -5.55
N ILE A 13 11.24 6.08 -5.26
CA ILE A 13 11.00 5.00 -6.21
C ILE A 13 9.70 5.26 -6.99
N THR A 14 9.75 5.12 -8.31
CA THR A 14 8.54 5.25 -9.14
C THR A 14 7.59 4.06 -8.95
N SER A 15 6.29 4.25 -9.19
CA SER A 15 5.32 3.14 -9.14
C SER A 15 5.68 1.99 -10.10
N GLU A 16 6.24 2.30 -11.28
CA GLU A 16 6.72 1.28 -12.22
C GLU A 16 7.91 0.47 -11.67
N GLU A 17 8.74 1.08 -10.83
CA GLU A 17 9.84 0.40 -10.16
C GLU A 17 9.34 -0.51 -9.03
N VAL A 18 8.37 -0.03 -8.25
CA VAL A 18 7.66 -0.84 -7.24
C VAL A 18 7.07 -2.10 -7.90
N ASP A 19 6.32 -1.94 -9.00
CA ASP A 19 5.72 -3.07 -9.72
C ASP A 19 6.77 -4.10 -10.18
N ARG A 20 7.92 -3.61 -10.68
CA ARG A 20 9.04 -4.48 -11.09
C ARG A 20 9.62 -5.24 -9.91
N VAL A 21 9.77 -4.59 -8.76
CA VAL A 21 10.33 -5.22 -7.54
C VAL A 21 9.37 -6.28 -7.01
N VAL A 22 8.08 -5.96 -6.90
CA VAL A 22 7.04 -6.90 -6.44
C VAL A 22 7.00 -8.14 -7.33
N ALA A 23 6.96 -7.98 -8.66
CA ALA A 23 6.95 -9.12 -9.59
C ALA A 23 8.21 -10.01 -9.46
N ARG A 24 9.36 -9.43 -9.10
CA ARG A 24 10.59 -10.18 -8.86
C ARG A 24 10.57 -10.92 -7.53
N LEU A 25 10.00 -10.31 -6.49
CA LEU A 25 9.81 -10.95 -5.19
C LEU A 25 8.84 -12.13 -5.31
N GLU A 26 7.72 -11.98 -6.01
CA GLU A 26 6.77 -13.07 -6.27
C GLU A 26 7.44 -14.27 -6.96
N ALA A 27 8.18 -14.02 -8.05
CA ALA A 27 8.92 -15.07 -8.75
C ALA A 27 10.00 -15.73 -7.87
N LEU A 28 10.64 -14.94 -6.99
CA LEU A 28 11.64 -15.47 -6.07
C LEU A 28 10.99 -16.33 -4.99
N ILE A 29 9.84 -15.93 -4.45
CA ILE A 29 9.04 -16.71 -3.50
C ILE A 29 8.65 -18.05 -4.13
N GLU A 30 8.12 -18.03 -5.36
CA GLU A 30 7.68 -19.24 -6.08
C GLU A 30 8.83 -20.22 -6.31
N SER A 31 10.03 -19.71 -6.60
CA SER A 31 11.22 -20.54 -6.85
C SER A 31 11.99 -20.96 -5.58
N THR A 32 11.60 -20.49 -4.40
CA THR A 32 12.33 -20.72 -3.14
C THR A 32 11.70 -21.84 -2.32
N ASP A 33 12.44 -22.94 -2.14
CA ASP A 33 11.97 -24.05 -1.32
C ASP A 33 12.04 -23.77 0.19
N SER A 34 13.00 -22.95 0.63
CA SER A 34 13.23 -22.65 2.05
C SER A 34 12.10 -21.80 2.63
N GLU A 35 11.41 -22.35 3.63
CA GLU A 35 10.31 -21.66 4.33
C GLU A 35 10.78 -20.37 5.02
N ASN A 36 11.95 -20.39 5.67
CA ASN A 36 12.51 -19.20 6.30
C ASN A 36 12.74 -18.08 5.28
N ILE A 37 13.28 -18.42 4.11
CA ILE A 37 13.56 -17.43 3.06
C ILE A 37 12.24 -16.92 2.47
N ARG A 38 11.25 -17.80 2.22
CA ARG A 38 9.92 -17.38 1.77
C ARG A 38 9.26 -16.39 2.73
N SER A 39 9.30 -16.68 4.03
CA SER A 39 8.74 -15.78 5.07
C SER A 39 9.37 -14.38 5.03
N TYR A 40 10.69 -14.28 4.86
CA TYR A 40 11.35 -12.98 4.75
C TYR A 40 10.98 -12.22 3.47
N LEU A 41 10.80 -12.93 2.36
CA LEU A 41 10.40 -12.32 1.09
C LEU A 41 8.94 -11.84 1.12
N GLU A 42 8.06 -12.60 1.78
CA GLU A 42 6.67 -12.21 2.01
C GLU A 42 6.57 -10.98 2.92
N GLU A 43 7.34 -10.92 4.02
CA GLU A 43 7.44 -9.73 4.86
C GLU A 43 7.93 -8.50 4.08
N ALA A 44 9.01 -8.65 3.30
CA ALA A 44 9.54 -7.55 2.51
C ALA A 44 8.53 -7.03 1.46
N MET A 45 7.77 -7.92 0.84
CA MET A 45 6.71 -7.55 -0.09
C MET A 45 5.58 -6.78 0.60
N ASN A 46 5.16 -7.21 1.80
CA ASN A 46 4.16 -6.50 2.59
C ASN A 46 4.64 -5.12 3.05
N GLU A 47 5.89 -4.99 3.44
CA GLU A 47 6.48 -3.69 3.82
C GLU A 47 6.49 -2.71 2.64
N ILE A 48 6.80 -3.19 1.43
CA ILE A 48 6.72 -2.36 0.22
C ILE A 48 5.28 -1.88 -0.02
N TYR A 49 4.27 -2.73 0.18
CA TYR A 49 2.87 -2.32 0.11
C TYR A 49 2.54 -1.28 1.18
N TYR A 50 2.96 -1.49 2.42
CA TYR A 50 2.78 -0.52 3.50
C TYR A 50 3.35 0.84 3.11
N LEU A 51 4.60 0.91 2.64
CA LEU A 51 5.24 2.17 2.27
C LEU A 51 4.52 2.88 1.12
N VAL A 52 4.08 2.14 0.11
CA VAL A 52 3.44 2.72 -1.08
C VAL A 52 2.01 3.21 -0.81
N TYR A 53 1.28 2.53 0.07
CA TYR A 53 -0.13 2.80 0.32
C TYR A 53 -0.38 3.58 1.62
N GLU A 54 0.42 3.39 2.67
CA GLU A 54 0.26 4.08 3.97
C GLU A 54 1.01 5.42 4.03
N GLU A 55 2.03 5.66 3.20
CA GLU A 55 2.59 7.02 3.02
C GLU A 55 1.57 7.98 2.34
N GLY A 56 0.44 7.45 1.84
CA GLY A 56 -0.70 8.21 1.34
C GLY A 56 -1.84 8.45 2.35
N GLU A 57 -1.80 7.88 3.57
CA GLU A 57 -2.90 8.00 4.55
C GLU A 57 -2.82 9.21 5.48
N GLU A 58 -1.76 10.03 5.44
CA GLU A 58 -1.75 11.31 6.17
C GLU A 58 -2.52 12.45 5.44
N GLU A 59 -3.00 12.27 4.20
CA GLU A 59 -3.72 13.32 3.43
C GLU A 59 -5.12 12.96 2.87
N LEU A 60 -5.72 11.80 3.20
CA LEU A 60 -7.05 11.40 2.65
C LEU A 60 -8.17 11.24 3.68
N ASP A 61 -8.28 12.15 4.66
CA ASP A 61 -9.47 12.28 5.51
C ASP A 61 -10.52 13.29 4.97
N SER A 62 -10.60 13.46 3.65
CA SER A 62 -11.63 14.30 3.03
C SER A 62 -12.14 13.69 1.74
N GLU A 63 -13.40 13.22 1.80
CA GLU A 63 -14.30 13.12 0.65
C GLU A 63 -14.27 11.81 -0.17
N VAL A 64 -14.30 10.65 0.49
CA VAL A 64 -15.15 9.55 -0.01
C VAL A 64 -16.60 9.89 0.38
N GLU A 65 -17.28 10.65 -0.49
CA GLU A 65 -18.74 10.68 -0.52
C GLU A 65 -19.22 9.27 -0.90
N ALA A 66 -19.74 8.54 0.09
CA ALA A 66 -20.47 7.31 -0.16
C ALA A 66 -21.75 7.64 -0.94
N CYS A 67 -21.70 7.44 -2.25
CA CYS A 67 -22.84 7.45 -3.14
C CYS A 67 -23.89 6.42 -2.71
N GLY A 68 -25.09 6.91 -2.39
CA GLY A 68 -26.38 6.31 -2.77
C GLY A 68 -26.86 5.08 -2.01
N GLU A 69 -27.72 5.29 -1.01
CA GLU A 69 -28.81 4.36 -0.72
C GLU A 69 -30.14 5.08 -0.98
N ASP A 70 -30.70 4.78 -2.15
CA ASP A 70 -32.07 5.08 -2.52
C ASP A 70 -33.01 4.49 -1.47
N ASN A 71 -33.74 5.35 -0.74
CA ASN A 71 -34.96 4.92 -0.06
C ASN A 71 -36.15 5.70 -0.62
N GLU A 72 -36.52 5.34 -1.85
CA GLU A 72 -37.85 5.62 -2.39
C GLU A 72 -38.88 4.77 -1.62
N ASP A 73 -39.37 5.25 -0.48
CA ASP A 73 -40.64 4.77 0.08
C ASP A 73 -41.72 5.83 -0.11
N LEU A 74 -42.19 5.91 -1.35
CA LEU A 74 -43.52 6.41 -1.68
C LEU A 74 -44.51 5.26 -1.51
N SER A 75 -44.95 4.98 -0.28
CA SER A 75 -46.16 4.20 -0.03
C SER A 75 -47.28 5.06 0.55
N GLU A 76 -48.07 5.58 -0.40
CA GLU A 76 -49.52 5.73 -0.44
C GLU A 76 -50.34 6.26 0.75
N ALA A 77 -51.19 7.21 0.39
CA ALA A 77 -52.29 7.80 1.13
C ALA A 77 -53.23 6.81 1.85
N ALA A 78 -53.70 7.22 3.04
CA ALA A 78 -55.06 6.95 3.54
C ALA A 78 -55.48 8.03 4.55
#